data_AF-A0A0Q5HFP3-F1
#
_entry.id   AF-A0A0Q5HFP3-F1
#
_cell.length_a   1.000
_cell.length_b   1.000
_cell.length_c   1.000
_cell.angle_alpha   90.00
_cell.angle_beta   90.00
_cell.angle_gamma   90.00
#
_symmetry.space_group_name_H-M   'P 1'
#
loop_
_entity.id
_entity.type
_entity.pdbx_description
1 polymer ?
#
loop_
_entity_poly.entity_id
_entity_poly.type
_entity_poly.pdbx_seq_one_letter_code
_entity_poly.pdbx_strand_id
1 'polypeptide(L)'
;MGAEECLARAMYFESNRSSEAGMLAVGTVVMNRLESGRYPKSVCGVVGQKNQFAPGVLSKPMGKGRDLATKTARQVLRGARHSEVQKAMFFHTAGYSYPYSNMHYVTIQGGNSFYEKRRNATSTQSMVAERIAAEKEGRLPFTPPERTLAAAQAPAPAVMRAPVRQSRIARQMVQPAPAAPAALDAMSIEDLIQQNGG
;
A
#
# COMPACT_ATOMS: atom_id res chain seq x y z
N MET A 1 0.27 26.82 -11.71
CA MET A 1 0.74 25.42 -11.75
C MET A 1 -0.32 24.52 -11.13
N GLY A 2 -0.83 23.53 -11.87
CA GLY A 2 -1.84 22.59 -11.39
C GLY A 2 -1.26 21.37 -10.68
N ALA A 3 -2.11 20.55 -10.05
CA ALA A 3 -1.69 19.33 -9.34
C ALA A 3 -0.96 18.34 -10.26
N GLU A 4 -1.43 18.15 -11.50
CA GLU A 4 -0.77 17.31 -12.50
C GLU A 4 0.67 17.76 -12.76
N GLU A 5 0.87 19.06 -12.93
CA GLU A 5 2.20 19.61 -13.21
C GLU A 5 3.15 19.46 -12.02
N CYS A 6 2.70 19.77 -10.80
CA CYS A 6 3.50 19.54 -9.59
C CYS A 6 3.89 18.07 -9.42
N LEU A 7 2.94 17.15 -9.65
CA LEU A 7 3.18 15.72 -9.52
C LEU A 7 4.13 15.20 -10.59
N ALA A 8 3.91 15.56 -11.85
CA ALA A 8 4.78 15.19 -12.96
C ALA A 8 6.22 15.66 -12.73
N ARG A 9 6.39 16.88 -12.21
CA ARG A 9 7.71 17.43 -11.90
C ARG A 9 8.41 16.65 -10.79
N ALA A 10 7.70 16.29 -9.71
CA ALA A 10 8.26 15.42 -8.68
C ALA A 10 8.69 14.07 -9.29
N MET A 11 7.81 13.41 -10.05
CA MET A 11 8.15 12.15 -10.71
C MET A 11 9.38 12.27 -11.63
N TYR A 12 9.46 13.34 -12.42
CA TYR A 12 10.54 13.58 -13.37
C TYR A 12 11.90 13.81 -12.70
N PHE A 13 11.94 14.55 -11.58
CA PHE A 13 13.19 14.89 -10.92
C PHE A 13 13.66 13.85 -9.90
N GLU A 14 12.74 13.05 -9.35
CA GLU A 14 13.05 12.07 -8.31
C GLU A 14 13.24 10.64 -8.82
N SER A 15 12.98 10.35 -10.09
CA SER A 15 13.10 8.99 -10.64
C SER A 15 13.86 8.97 -11.95
N ASN A 16 14.29 7.77 -12.37
CA ASN A 16 14.80 7.58 -13.71
C ASN A 16 13.73 7.99 -14.75
N ARG A 17 14.08 8.95 -15.60
CA ARG A 17 13.19 9.60 -16.59
C ARG A 17 12.68 8.66 -17.70
N SER A 18 13.23 7.46 -17.81
CA SER A 18 12.75 6.40 -18.70
C SER A 18 11.99 5.27 -17.99
N SER A 19 11.76 5.37 -16.68
CA SER A 19 11.10 4.33 -15.88
C SER A 19 9.70 4.77 -15.44
N GLU A 20 8.66 4.29 -16.14
CA GLU A 20 7.27 4.54 -15.74
C GLU A 20 6.98 3.97 -14.34
N ALA A 21 7.54 2.79 -14.00
CA ALA A 21 7.43 2.21 -12.67
C ALA A 21 8.05 3.11 -11.58
N GLY A 22 9.22 3.70 -11.84
CA GLY A 22 9.87 4.67 -10.96
C GLY A 22 9.03 5.93 -10.74
N MET A 23 8.47 6.48 -11.82
CA MET A 23 7.56 7.63 -11.74
C MET A 23 6.29 7.29 -10.95
N LEU A 24 5.68 6.14 -11.23
CA LEU A 24 4.50 5.66 -10.51
C LEU A 24 4.80 5.48 -9.00
N ALA A 25 5.99 4.98 -8.66
CA ALA A 25 6.44 4.80 -7.28
C ALA A 25 6.61 6.15 -6.54
N VAL A 26 7.28 7.13 -7.14
CA VAL A 26 7.39 8.49 -6.58
C VAL A 26 6.00 9.13 -6.44
N GLY A 27 5.15 9.00 -7.46
CA GLY A 27 3.77 9.50 -7.40
C GLY A 27 2.97 8.90 -6.26
N THR A 28 3.12 7.60 -6.03
CA THR A 28 2.49 6.89 -4.91
C THR A 28 2.94 7.47 -3.57
N VAL A 29 4.22 7.78 -3.39
CA VAL A 29 4.72 8.46 -2.18
C VAL A 29 4.09 9.84 -2.00
N VAL A 30 3.99 10.65 -3.05
CA VAL A 30 3.36 11.99 -2.98
C VAL A 30 1.90 11.87 -2.53
N MET A 31 1.17 10.91 -3.09
CA MET A 31 -0.23 10.68 -2.72
C MET A 31 -0.38 10.10 -1.31
N ASN A 32 0.48 9.16 -0.90
CA ASN A 32 0.52 8.65 0.48
C ASN A 32 0.73 9.78 1.49
N ARG A 33 1.64 10.73 1.18
CA ARG A 33 1.87 11.91 2.02
C ARG A 33 0.62 12.78 2.11
N LEU A 34 0.02 13.11 0.97
CA LEU A 34 -1.21 13.91 0.88
C LEU A 34 -2.34 13.29 1.72
N GLU A 35 -2.55 11.98 1.59
CA GLU A 35 -3.63 11.22 2.23
C GLU A 35 -3.40 10.99 3.73
N SER A 36 -2.14 11.05 4.21
CA SER A 36 -1.81 10.75 5.61
C SER A 36 -2.26 11.81 6.63
N GLY A 37 -2.63 13.02 6.18
CA GLY A 37 -2.92 14.16 7.07
C GLY A 37 -1.71 14.77 7.80
N ARG A 38 -0.51 14.19 7.65
CA ARG A 38 0.74 14.68 8.27
C ARG A 38 1.50 15.67 7.40
N TYR A 39 1.08 15.81 6.15
CA TYR A 39 1.70 16.66 5.13
C TYR A 39 0.68 17.70 4.63
N PRO A 40 1.10 18.71 3.86
CA PRO A 40 0.19 19.69 3.29
C PRO A 40 -0.94 19.04 2.48
N LYS A 41 -2.12 19.67 2.52
CA LYS A 41 -3.38 19.14 1.96
C LYS A 41 -3.52 19.33 0.44
N SER A 42 -2.42 19.57 -0.27
CA SER A 42 -2.42 19.68 -1.73
C SER A 42 -1.14 19.06 -2.32
N VAL A 43 -1.25 18.53 -3.54
CA VAL A 43 -0.11 17.93 -4.25
C VAL A 43 1.06 18.90 -4.36
N CYS A 44 0.79 20.14 -4.79
CA CYS A 44 1.83 21.18 -4.87
C CYS A 44 2.39 21.55 -3.49
N GLY A 45 1.55 21.52 -2.44
CA GLY A 45 2.01 21.73 -1.07
C GLY A 45 2.98 20.64 -0.62
N VAL A 46 2.71 19.37 -0.92
CA VAL A 46 3.61 18.25 -0.62
C VAL A 46 4.92 18.38 -1.41
N VAL A 47 4.84 18.60 -2.73
CA VAL A 47 6.02 18.70 -3.61
C VAL A 47 6.87 19.93 -3.29
N GLY A 48 6.24 21.03 -2.90
CA GLY A 48 6.91 22.29 -2.59
C GLY A 48 7.56 22.36 -1.20
N GLN A 49 7.45 21.31 -0.38
CA GLN A 49 8.08 21.33 0.94
C GLN A 49 9.60 21.44 0.84
N LYS A 50 10.16 22.33 1.66
CA LYS A 50 11.61 22.58 1.71
C LYS A 50 12.37 21.28 1.98
N ASN A 51 13.39 21.03 1.14
CA ASN A 51 14.30 19.89 1.24
C ASN A 51 13.63 18.50 1.21
N GLN A 52 12.40 18.38 0.68
CA GLN A 52 11.73 17.07 0.52
C GLN A 52 11.89 16.46 -0.87
N PHE A 53 12.20 17.30 -1.86
CA PHE A 53 12.37 16.98 -3.27
C PHE A 53 13.56 17.77 -3.82
N ALA A 54 13.99 17.47 -5.04
CA ALA A 54 15.14 18.04 -5.70
C ALA A 54 15.11 19.59 -5.69
N PRO A 55 16.26 20.25 -5.51
CA PRO A 55 16.33 21.71 -5.57
C PRO A 55 15.78 22.22 -6.91
N GLY A 56 14.77 23.10 -6.85
CA GLY A 56 14.08 23.63 -8.02
C GLY A 56 13.06 22.67 -8.64
N VAL A 57 12.56 21.67 -7.92
CA VAL A 57 11.53 20.73 -8.42
C VAL A 57 10.32 21.44 -9.02
N LEU A 58 9.93 22.62 -8.53
CA LEU A 58 8.81 23.41 -9.06
C LEU A 58 9.22 24.48 -10.11
N SER A 59 10.51 24.74 -10.34
CA SER A 59 10.95 25.81 -11.26
C SER A 59 11.85 25.36 -12.41
N LYS A 60 12.68 24.32 -12.23
CA LYS A 60 13.62 23.84 -13.27
C LYS A 60 12.89 23.32 -14.52
N PRO A 61 13.43 23.51 -15.73
CA PRO A 61 12.82 22.97 -16.94
C PRO A 61 12.86 21.43 -16.96
N MET A 62 11.80 20.81 -17.50
CA MET A 62 11.78 19.38 -17.82
C MET A 62 12.12 19.18 -19.30
N GLY A 63 12.94 18.17 -19.60
CA GLY A 63 13.36 17.80 -20.96
C GLY A 63 12.87 16.40 -21.33
N LYS A 64 13.74 15.59 -21.93
CA LYS A 64 13.43 14.19 -22.30
C LYS A 64 12.87 13.42 -21.10
N GLY A 65 11.68 12.83 -21.28
CA GLY A 65 10.92 12.13 -20.24
C GLY A 65 9.77 12.94 -19.63
N ARG A 66 9.64 14.23 -19.97
CA ARG A 66 8.52 15.08 -19.54
C ARG A 66 7.16 14.45 -19.86
N ASP A 67 6.96 14.04 -21.10
CA ASP A 67 5.64 13.57 -21.54
C ASP A 67 5.26 12.25 -20.85
N LEU A 68 6.25 11.39 -20.57
CA LEU A 68 6.05 10.19 -19.75
C LEU A 68 5.64 10.59 -18.33
N ALA A 69 6.36 11.51 -17.68
CA ALA A 69 6.03 11.97 -16.34
C ALA A 69 4.63 12.60 -16.26
N THR A 70 4.25 13.41 -17.26
CA THR A 70 2.91 14.01 -17.35
C THR A 70 1.82 12.93 -17.54
N LYS A 71 2.06 11.96 -18.43
CA LYS A 71 1.13 10.83 -18.63
C LYS A 71 0.95 10.01 -17.34
N THR A 72 2.04 9.67 -16.66
CA THR A 72 2.00 8.88 -15.41
C THR A 72 1.39 9.68 -14.26
N ALA A 73 1.64 10.99 -14.18
CA ALA A 73 0.98 11.87 -13.20
C ALA A 73 -0.55 11.83 -13.33
N ARG A 74 -1.09 11.86 -14.55
CA ARG A 74 -2.54 11.68 -14.78
C ARG A 74 -3.06 10.36 -14.27
N GLN A 75 -2.33 9.27 -14.49
CA GLN A 75 -2.72 7.96 -13.98
C GLN A 75 -2.78 7.97 -12.45
N VAL A 76 -1.78 8.54 -11.79
CA VAL A 76 -1.74 8.63 -10.32
C VAL A 76 -2.86 9.51 -9.77
N LEU A 77 -3.15 10.64 -10.40
CA LEU A 77 -4.29 11.49 -10.02
C LEU A 77 -5.64 10.78 -10.19
N ARG A 78 -5.74 9.82 -11.12
CA ARG A 78 -6.91 8.94 -11.28
C ARG A 78 -6.91 7.72 -10.34
N GLY A 79 -5.97 7.64 -9.41
CA GLY A 79 -5.91 6.58 -8.40
C GLY A 79 -4.92 5.46 -8.67
N ALA A 80 -4.14 5.49 -9.76
CA ALA A 80 -3.09 4.49 -9.96
C ALA A 80 -2.03 4.59 -8.84
N ARG A 81 -1.60 3.44 -8.35
CA ARG A 81 -0.56 3.31 -7.30
C ARG A 81 0.38 2.18 -7.65
N HIS A 82 1.64 2.30 -7.26
CA HIS A 82 2.61 1.22 -7.37
C HIS A 82 2.36 0.21 -6.25
N SER A 83 2.02 -1.04 -6.60
CA SER A 83 1.60 -2.07 -5.64
C SER A 83 2.64 -2.34 -4.55
N GLU A 84 3.93 -2.43 -4.91
CA GLU A 84 5.00 -2.72 -3.94
C GLU A 84 5.40 -1.53 -3.06
N VAL A 85 5.04 -0.29 -3.42
CA VAL A 85 5.36 0.90 -2.59
C VAL A 85 4.50 0.93 -1.34
N GLN A 86 3.31 0.31 -1.38
CA GLN A 86 2.41 0.18 -0.24
C GLN A 86 2.19 1.55 0.45
N LYS A 87 2.47 1.64 1.77
CA LYS A 87 2.31 2.85 2.58
C LYS A 87 3.60 3.65 2.74
N ALA A 88 4.64 3.35 1.96
CA ALA A 88 5.89 4.09 2.04
C ALA A 88 5.66 5.58 1.76
N MET A 89 6.23 6.41 2.63
CA MET A 89 6.20 7.88 2.51
C MET A 89 7.60 8.45 2.26
N PHE A 90 8.61 7.58 2.17
CA PHE A 90 10.01 7.96 2.09
C PHE A 90 10.72 7.12 1.04
N PHE A 91 11.74 7.72 0.43
CA PHE A 91 12.65 7.05 -0.46
C PHE A 91 14.00 7.76 -0.43
N HIS A 92 15.02 7.08 -0.92
CA HIS A 92 16.32 7.67 -1.25
C HIS A 92 16.93 6.89 -2.41
N THR A 93 18.01 7.42 -2.98
CA THR A 93 18.79 6.74 -4.01
C THR A 93 19.15 5.31 -3.58
N ALA A 94 18.89 4.34 -4.43
CA ALA A 94 19.24 2.95 -4.17
C ALA A 94 20.77 2.80 -4.05
N GLY A 95 21.21 1.87 -3.20
CA GLY A 95 22.64 1.66 -2.91
C GLY A 95 23.20 2.50 -1.77
N TYR A 96 22.44 3.48 -1.27
CA TYR A 96 22.86 4.28 -0.12
C TYR A 96 22.36 3.61 1.17
N SER A 97 23.20 3.62 2.20
CA SER A 97 22.86 3.14 3.53
C SER A 97 22.93 4.28 4.54
N TYR A 98 22.03 4.25 5.52
CA TYR A 98 21.94 5.26 6.57
C TYR A 98 21.93 4.57 7.94
N PRO A 99 22.53 5.16 8.99
CA PRO A 99 22.69 4.52 10.29
C PRO A 99 21.39 4.47 11.13
N TYR A 100 20.22 4.57 10.51
CA TYR A 100 18.93 4.58 11.20
C TYR A 100 18.34 3.17 11.26
N SER A 101 17.93 2.71 12.44
CA SER A 101 17.29 1.41 12.64
C SER A 101 15.78 1.38 12.34
N ASN A 102 15.22 2.54 11.97
CA ASN A 102 13.77 2.71 11.80
C ASN A 102 13.30 2.67 10.34
N MET A 103 14.18 2.32 9.40
CA MET A 103 13.86 2.30 7.95
C MET A 103 13.42 0.91 7.52
N HIS A 104 12.12 0.75 7.26
CA HIS A 104 11.53 -0.49 6.76
C HIS A 104 11.37 -0.43 5.26
N TYR A 105 12.34 -0.97 4.52
CA TYR A 105 12.31 -0.95 3.06
C TYR A 105 11.27 -1.91 2.48
N VAL A 106 10.58 -1.46 1.43
CA VAL A 106 9.48 -2.21 0.81
C VAL A 106 9.74 -2.61 -0.64
N THR A 107 10.42 -1.76 -1.44
CA THR A 107 10.77 -2.05 -2.83
C THR A 107 11.86 -1.10 -3.33
N ILE A 108 12.45 -1.41 -4.49
CA ILE A 108 13.33 -0.52 -5.24
C ILE A 108 12.74 -0.32 -6.62
N GLN A 109 12.56 0.95 -7.01
CA GLN A 109 11.96 1.32 -8.29
C GLN A 109 12.63 2.58 -8.85
N GLY A 110 12.89 2.58 -10.16
CA GLY A 110 13.43 3.75 -10.87
C GLY A 110 14.72 4.35 -10.27
N GLY A 111 15.55 3.52 -9.63
CA GLY A 111 16.80 3.94 -8.99
C GLY A 111 16.68 4.37 -7.52
N ASN A 112 15.52 4.18 -6.88
CA ASN A 112 15.31 4.54 -5.47
C ASN A 112 14.84 3.36 -4.63
N SER A 113 15.29 3.31 -3.37
CA SER A 113 14.77 2.41 -2.33
C SER A 113 13.65 3.12 -1.57
N PHE A 114 12.45 2.53 -1.56
CA PHE A 114 11.26 3.05 -0.88
C PHE A 114 11.10 2.40 0.49
N TYR A 115 10.70 3.18 1.49
CA TYR A 115 10.59 2.69 2.87
C TYR A 115 9.53 3.40 3.72
N GLU A 116 9.10 2.69 4.76
CA GLU A 116 8.31 3.22 5.87
C GLU A 116 9.22 3.48 7.08
N LYS A 117 8.83 4.43 7.94
CA LYS A 117 9.47 4.59 9.24
C LYS A 117 8.74 3.76 10.29
N ARG A 118 9.41 2.76 10.88
CA ARG A 118 8.86 1.85 11.92
C ARG A 118 9.83 1.74 13.09
N ARG A 119 9.34 1.54 14.33
CA ARG A 119 10.20 1.53 15.53
C ARG A 119 11.23 0.38 15.55
N ASN A 120 10.99 -0.73 14.85
CA ASN A 120 11.85 -1.92 14.81
C ASN A 120 12.02 -2.45 13.36
N ALA A 121 12.78 -1.75 12.52
CA ALA A 121 12.81 -2.01 11.07
C ALA A 121 14.05 -2.76 10.56
N THR A 122 14.93 -3.22 11.45
CA THR A 122 16.23 -3.85 11.12
C THR A 122 16.11 -4.99 10.11
N SER A 123 15.01 -5.74 10.17
CA SER A 123 14.80 -6.93 9.35
C SER A 123 14.62 -6.67 7.86
N THR A 124 14.40 -5.44 7.38
CA THR A 124 14.29 -5.19 5.92
C THR A 124 15.50 -4.53 5.31
N GLN A 125 16.45 -4.11 6.13
CA GLN A 125 17.67 -3.47 5.64
C GLN A 125 18.56 -4.44 4.89
N SER A 126 18.72 -5.67 5.41
CA SER A 126 19.51 -6.71 4.74
C SER A 126 18.90 -7.15 3.41
N MET A 127 17.60 -7.43 3.36
CA MET A 127 16.97 -7.90 2.11
C MET A 127 17.03 -6.88 0.99
N VAL A 128 16.86 -5.59 1.30
CA VAL A 128 16.96 -4.54 0.28
C VAL A 128 18.41 -4.27 -0.09
N ALA A 129 19.36 -4.34 0.86
CA ALA A 129 20.79 -4.30 0.53
C ALA A 129 21.21 -5.45 -0.40
N GLU A 130 20.71 -6.66 -0.17
CA GLU A 130 20.96 -7.83 -1.02
C GLU A 130 20.32 -7.67 -2.41
N ARG A 131 19.07 -7.20 -2.49
CA ARG A 131 18.41 -6.90 -3.79
C ARG A 131 19.16 -5.81 -4.56
N ILE A 132 19.63 -4.76 -3.89
CA ILE A 132 20.48 -3.70 -4.48
C ILE A 132 21.75 -4.33 -5.08
N ALA A 133 22.45 -5.16 -4.30
CA ALA A 133 23.69 -5.81 -4.75
C ALA A 133 23.43 -6.71 -5.97
N ALA A 134 22.38 -7.53 -5.91
CA ALA A 134 21.96 -8.39 -7.01
C ALA A 134 21.61 -7.59 -8.28
N GLU A 135 20.89 -6.47 -8.16
CA GLU A 135 20.57 -5.59 -9.29
C GLU A 135 21.82 -4.95 -9.90
N LYS A 136 22.76 -4.48 -9.05
CA LYS A 136 24.05 -3.96 -9.50
C LYS A 136 24.91 -5.00 -10.22
N GLU A 137 24.80 -6.26 -9.82
CA GLU A 137 25.48 -7.42 -10.42
C GLU A 137 24.72 -8.03 -11.61
N GLY A 138 23.57 -7.46 -12.01
CA GLY A 138 22.76 -7.97 -13.12
C GLY A 138 22.03 -9.30 -12.83
N ARG A 139 21.87 -9.67 -11.55
CA ARG A 139 21.29 -10.96 -11.09
C ARG A 139 19.78 -10.86 -10.78
N LEU A 140 19.01 -10.09 -11.54
CA LEU A 140 17.55 -10.02 -11.38
C LEU A 140 16.83 -11.03 -12.30
N PRO A 141 15.74 -11.69 -11.84
CA PRO A 141 15.03 -11.44 -10.59
C PRO A 141 15.75 -12.01 -9.35
N PHE A 142 15.95 -11.16 -8.34
CA PHE A 142 16.49 -11.55 -7.04
C PHE A 142 15.45 -12.40 -6.31
N THR A 143 15.72 -13.69 -6.14
CA THR A 143 15.00 -14.56 -5.21
C THR A 143 15.69 -14.49 -3.86
N PRO A 144 15.15 -13.75 -2.86
CA PRO A 144 15.74 -13.77 -1.53
C PRO A 144 15.74 -15.21 -1.01
N PRO A 145 16.81 -15.66 -0.32
CA PRO A 145 16.73 -16.93 0.39
C PRO A 145 15.53 -16.88 1.34
N GLU A 146 14.71 -17.93 1.34
CA GLU A 146 13.59 -18.03 2.28
C GLU A 146 14.15 -17.81 3.67
N ARG A 147 13.64 -16.78 4.36
CA ARG A 147 13.82 -16.73 5.80
C ARG A 147 13.12 -17.97 6.33
N THR A 148 13.90 -18.90 6.88
CA THR A 148 13.44 -19.71 7.98
C THR A 148 12.95 -18.73 9.04
N LEU A 149 11.67 -18.38 9.00
CA LEU A 149 10.93 -17.96 10.16
C LEU A 149 11.16 -19.10 11.14
N ALA A 150 12.12 -18.93 12.05
CA ALA A 150 12.18 -19.76 13.22
C ALA A 150 10.78 -19.66 13.83
N ALA A 151 9.98 -20.71 13.65
CA ALA A 151 8.65 -20.77 14.17
C ALA A 151 8.77 -20.45 15.65
N ALA A 152 8.25 -19.30 16.06
CA ALA A 152 7.94 -19.09 17.45
C ALA A 152 6.90 -20.16 17.76
N GLN A 153 7.37 -21.29 18.28
CA GLN A 153 6.52 -22.31 18.87
C GLN A 153 5.85 -21.62 20.05
N ALA A 154 4.68 -21.05 19.80
CA ALA A 154 3.77 -20.74 20.88
C ALA A 154 3.46 -22.08 21.54
N PRO A 155 3.74 -22.25 22.85
CA PRO A 155 3.35 -23.48 23.53
C PRO A 155 1.83 -23.63 23.40
N ALA A 156 1.39 -24.83 23.03
CA ALA A 156 -0.02 -25.17 22.95
C ALA A 156 -0.72 -24.79 24.27
N PRO A 157 -1.96 -24.26 24.23
CA PRO A 157 -2.70 -24.00 25.45
C PRO A 157 -2.94 -25.34 26.17
N ALA A 158 -2.52 -25.41 27.43
CA ALA A 158 -2.81 -26.54 28.30
C ALA A 158 -4.34 -26.67 28.43
N VAL A 159 -4.91 -27.72 27.82
CA VAL A 159 -6.32 -28.07 27.98
C VAL A 159 -6.50 -28.62 29.40
N MET A 160 -6.88 -27.76 30.33
CA MET A 160 -7.40 -28.17 31.65
C MET A 160 -8.69 -28.96 31.41
N ARG A 161 -8.63 -30.28 31.52
CA ARG A 161 -9.83 -31.14 31.54
C ARG A 161 -10.54 -30.96 32.88
N ALA A 162 -11.63 -30.21 32.89
CA ALA A 162 -12.56 -30.20 34.01
C ALA A 162 -13.31 -31.56 34.09
N PRO A 163 -13.49 -32.15 35.28
CA PRO A 163 -14.29 -33.36 35.43
C PRO A 163 -15.77 -33.05 35.25
N VAL A 164 -16.40 -33.70 34.27
CA VAL A 164 -17.84 -33.63 34.04
C VAL A 164 -18.56 -34.42 35.15
N ARG A 165 -19.29 -33.73 36.04
CA ARG A 165 -20.30 -34.36 36.90
C ARG A 165 -21.46 -34.84 36.01
N GLN A 166 -21.69 -36.14 35.95
CA GLN A 166 -22.87 -36.71 35.30
C GLN A 166 -24.11 -36.43 36.15
N SER A 167 -24.98 -35.53 35.70
CA SER A 167 -26.33 -35.38 36.23
C SER A 167 -27.27 -36.40 35.56
N ARG A 168 -27.73 -37.39 36.33
CA ARG A 168 -28.81 -38.30 35.94
C ARG A 168 -30.17 -37.74 36.37
N ILE A 169 -30.84 -36.99 35.50
CA ILE A 169 -32.30 -36.79 35.53
C ILE A 169 -32.74 -36.63 34.07
N ALA A 170 -33.10 -37.74 33.40
CA ALA A 170 -34.46 -38.29 33.24
C ALA A 170 -35.24 -37.67 32.06
N ARG A 171 -35.63 -38.59 31.16
CA ARG A 171 -36.45 -38.46 29.94
C ARG A 171 -37.68 -37.58 30.11
N GLN A 172 -38.00 -36.78 29.07
CA GLN A 172 -39.34 -36.83 28.47
C GLN A 172 -39.40 -36.24 27.04
N MET A 173 -39.76 -37.15 26.13
CA MET A 173 -40.75 -37.03 25.04
C MET A 173 -40.51 -36.14 23.79
N VAL A 174 -40.63 -36.88 22.68
CA VAL A 174 -40.70 -36.57 21.25
C VAL A 174 -41.89 -35.69 20.88
N GLN A 175 -41.73 -34.80 19.89
CA GLN A 175 -42.62 -34.66 18.70
C GLN A 175 -41.99 -33.77 17.59
N PRO A 176 -42.37 -33.96 16.30
CA PRO A 176 -41.64 -33.47 15.12
C PRO A 176 -42.10 -32.10 14.58
N ALA A 177 -41.27 -31.54 13.70
CA ALA A 177 -41.35 -30.20 13.10
C ALA A 177 -42.51 -29.98 12.09
N PRO A 178 -42.94 -28.72 11.88
CA PRO A 178 -43.56 -28.31 10.63
C PRO A 178 -42.59 -27.50 9.73
N ALA A 179 -42.90 -27.58 8.44
CA ALA A 179 -42.15 -27.10 7.29
C ALA A 179 -42.13 -25.57 7.11
N ALA A 180 -41.18 -25.12 6.28
CA ALA A 180 -40.98 -23.75 5.81
C ALA A 180 -42.18 -23.18 5.02
N PRO A 181 -42.32 -21.85 4.95
CA PRO A 181 -43.02 -21.20 3.85
C PRO A 181 -42.06 -20.51 2.87
N ALA A 182 -42.59 -20.41 1.65
CA ALA A 182 -41.99 -19.96 0.41
C ALA A 182 -41.84 -18.44 0.28
N ALA A 183 -41.22 -18.07 -0.83
CA ALA A 183 -40.90 -16.74 -1.36
C ALA A 183 -41.97 -15.65 -1.17
N LEU A 184 -41.49 -14.41 -1.02
CA LEU A 184 -42.30 -13.22 -1.27
C LEU A 184 -41.75 -12.50 -2.51
N ASP A 185 -42.68 -12.29 -3.43
CA ASP A 185 -42.54 -11.69 -4.74
C ASP A 185 -42.11 -10.22 -4.69
N ALA A 186 -41.33 -9.84 -5.71
CA ALA A 186 -40.98 -8.47 -6.01
C ALA A 186 -42.19 -7.72 -6.58
N MET A 187 -42.54 -6.60 -5.94
CA MET A 187 -43.55 -5.67 -6.48
C MET A 187 -43.01 -4.92 -7.71
N SER A 188 -43.83 -4.81 -8.75
CA SER A 188 -43.53 -4.06 -9.98
C SER A 188 -43.63 -2.55 -9.77
N ILE A 189 -42.81 -1.80 -10.49
CA ILE A 189 -42.69 -0.33 -10.45
C ILE A 189 -44.00 0.38 -10.85
N GLU A 190 -44.89 -0.30 -11.57
CA GLU A 190 -46.19 0.25 -12.01
C GLU A 190 -47.19 0.46 -10.85
N ASP A 191 -47.08 -0.26 -9.74
CA ASP A 191 -47.97 -0.09 -8.56
C ASP A 191 -47.58 1.12 -7.68
N LEU A 192 -46.37 1.65 -7.79
CA LEU A 192 -45.93 2.83 -7.03
C LEU A 192 -46.40 4.16 -7.64
N ILE A 193 -46.80 4.17 -8.91
CA ILE A 193 -47.16 5.39 -9.64
C ILE A 193 -48.66 5.75 -9.45
N GLN A 194 -49.52 4.79 -9.09
CA GLN A 194 -50.94 5.05 -8.85
C GLN A 194 -51.29 5.59 -7.44
N GLN A 195 -50.36 5.58 -6.48
CA GLN A 195 -50.65 6.06 -5.11
C GLN A 195 -50.31 7.54 -4.86
N ASN A 196 -49.67 8.25 -5.80
CA ASN A 196 -49.37 9.68 -5.66
C ASN A 196 -49.90 10.51 -6.84
N GLY A 197 -51.10 10.17 -7.32
CA GLY A 197 -51.84 10.98 -8.30
C GLY A 197 -52.70 12.05 -7.61
N GLY A 198 -52.11 13.23 -7.43
CA GLY A 198 -52.74 14.48 -7.01
C GLY A 198 -51.74 15.62 -7.03
#